data_AF-A0A6J7DDV2-F1
#
_entry.id   AF-A0A6J7DDV2-F1
#
_cell.length_a   1.000
_cell.length_b   1.000
_cell.length_c   1.000
_cell.angle_alpha   90.00
_cell.angle_beta   90.00
_cell.angle_gamma   90.00
#
_symmetry.space_group_name_H-M   'P 1'
#
loop_
_entity.id
_entity.type
_entity.pdbx_description
1 polymer ?
#
loop_
_entity_poly.entity_id
_entity_poly.type
_entity_poly.pdbx_seq_one_letter_code
_entity_poly.pdbx_strand_id
1 'polypeptide(L)' 'MLVLTRKTNESILIGDGIEVTVLSVSGDKVRIGIQAPREIPVYRNEVWDEIQTEREAARAAAADGG' A
#
# COMPACT_ATOMS: atom_id res chain seq x y z
N MET A 1 -11.40 -6.78 -8.68
CA MET A 1 -10.25 -6.10 -9.32
C MET A 1 -10.79 -5.08 -10.29
N LEU A 2 -10.47 -3.79 -10.11
CA LEU A 2 -10.83 -2.71 -11.04
C LEU A 2 -9.57 -2.30 -11.80
N VAL A 3 -9.63 -2.22 -13.13
CA VAL A 3 -8.48 -1.92 -13.99
C VAL A 3 -8.69 -0.56 -14.63
N LEU A 4 -7.75 0.35 -14.41
CA LEU A 4 -7.76 1.71 -14.94
C LEU A 4 -6.42 1.98 -15.63
N THR A 5 -6.47 2.44 -16.87
CA THR A 5 -5.27 2.87 -17.60
C THR A 5 -5.06 4.36 -17.39
N ARG A 6 -3.88 4.74 -16.89
CA ARG A 6 -3.47 6.13 -16.66
C ARG A 6 -2.17 6.44 -17.40
N LYS A 7 -2.05 7.67 -17.88
CA LYS A 7 -0.80 8.25 -18.41
C LYS A 7 0.01 8.86 -17.27
N THR A 8 1.27 9.18 -17.57
CA THR A 8 2.14 9.94 -16.69
C THR A 8 1.48 11.27 -16.28
N ASN A 9 1.60 11.63 -15.01
CA ASN A 9 0.94 12.75 -14.31
C ASN A 9 -0.58 12.64 -14.13
N GLU A 10 -1.20 11.51 -14.48
CA GLU A 10 -2.59 11.28 -14.07
C GLU A 10 -2.66 10.61 -12.70
N SER A 11 -3.71 10.94 -11.95
CA SER A 11 -4.00 10.42 -10.62
C SER A 11 -5.29 9.61 -10.56
N ILE A 12 -5.36 8.75 -9.55
CA ILE A 12 -6.50 7.88 -9.22
C ILE A 12 -6.83 8.17 -7.76
N LEU A 13 -8.06 8.55 -7.49
CA LEU A 13 -8.57 8.70 -6.12
C LEU A 13 -9.27 7.42 -5.66
N ILE A 14 -8.96 7.00 -4.44
CA ILE A 14 -9.57 5.86 -3.76
C ILE A 14 -10.20 6.36 -2.46
N GLY A 15 -11.54 6.35 -2.40
CA GLY A 15 -12.29 6.95 -1.30
C GLY A 15 -12.04 8.46 -1.21
N ASP A 16 -12.06 9.00 0.01
CA ASP A 16 -11.93 10.44 0.28
C ASP A 16 -10.52 10.87 0.76
N GLY A 17 -9.56 9.94 0.81
CA GLY A 17 -8.27 10.19 1.45
C GLY A 17 -7.03 9.68 0.73
N ILE A 18 -7.18 8.80 -0.26
CA ILE A 18 -6.04 8.17 -0.93
C ILE A 18 -5.97 8.65 -2.39
N GLU A 19 -4.85 9.24 -2.76
CA GLU A 19 -4.53 9.63 -4.14
C GLU A 19 -3.30 8.83 -4.61
N VAL A 20 -3.42 8.19 -5.76
CA VAL A 20 -2.35 7.43 -6.41
C VAL A 20 -2.03 8.10 -7.74
N THR A 21 -0.82 8.64 -7.85
CA THR A 21 -0.38 9.44 -9.00
C THR A 21 0.74 8.74 -9.74
N VAL A 22 0.61 8.61 -11.06
CA VAL A 22 1.68 8.04 -11.89
C VAL A 22 2.71 9.12 -12.18
N LEU A 23 3.85 9.09 -11.49
CA LEU A 23 4.88 10.14 -11.61
C LEU A 23 5.69 10.01 -12.90
N SER A 24 6.08 8.79 -13.26
CA SER A 24 6.85 8.53 -14.48
C SER A 24 6.79 7.06 -14.88
N VAL A 25 6.79 6.79 -16.18
CA VAL A 25 6.94 5.43 -16.72
C VAL A 25 8.26 5.39 -17.49
N SER A 26 9.10 4.41 -17.20
CA SER A 26 10.40 4.21 -17.85
C SER A 26 10.56 2.73 -18.18
N GLY A 27 10.18 2.36 -19.41
CA GLY A 27 10.09 0.96 -19.83
C GLY A 27 9.14 0.20 -18.90
N ASP A 28 9.66 -0.83 -18.25
CA ASP A 28 8.92 -1.68 -17.31
C ASP A 28 8.81 -1.10 -15.89
N LYS A 29 9.52 0.00 -15.59
CA LYS A 29 9.51 0.62 -14.26
C LYS A 29 8.51 1.77 -14.22
N VAL A 30 7.58 1.71 -13.27
CA VAL A 30 6.62 2.77 -13.00
C VAL A 30 6.93 3.40 -11.65
N ARG A 31 7.05 4.73 -11.63
CA ARG A 31 7.13 5.50 -10.39
C ARG A 31 5.72 5.93 -10.02
N ILE A 32 5.27 5.48 -8.85
CA ILE A 32 3.94 5.77 -8.33
C ILE A 32 4.12 6.63 -7.07
N GLY A 33 3.46 7.78 -7.04
CA GLY A 33 3.26 8.56 -5.83
C GLY A 33 1.98 8.11 -5.15
N ILE A 34 2.04 7.86 -3.85
CA ILE A 34 0.87 7.52 -3.05
C ILE A 34 0.75 8.57 -1.96
N GLN A 35 -0.37 9.27 -1.94
CA GLN A 35 -0.72 10.23 -0.91
C GLN A 35 -1.90 9.65 -0.14
N ALA A 36 -1.71 9.44 1.15
CA ALA A 36 -2.72 8.90 2.04
C ALA A 36 -2.67 9.67 3.37
N PRO A 37 -3.77 9.71 4.14
CA PRO A 37 -3.76 10.34 5.45
C PRO A 37 -2.92 9.51 6.43
N ARG A 38 -2.42 10.14 7.50
CA ARG A 38 -1.51 9.51 8.47
C ARG A 38 -2.11 8.29 9.18
N GLU A 39 -3.43 8.19 9.22
CA GLU A 39 -4.16 7.05 9.77
C GLU A 39 -4.06 5.79 8.90
N ILE A 40 -3.78 5.96 7.59
CA ILE A 40 -3.65 4.85 6.63
C ILE A 40 -2.17 4.66 6.32
N PRO A 41 -1.52 3.68 6.95
CA PRO A 41 -0.12 3.41 6.67
C PRO A 41 0.03 2.76 5.29
N VAL A 42 1.03 3.24 4.53
CA VAL A 42 1.35 2.74 3.19
C VAL A 42 2.61 1.88 3.28
N TYR A 43 2.49 0.62 2.89
CA TYR A 43 3.60 -0.33 2.89
C TYR A 43 3.89 -0.84 1.49
N ARG A 44 5.13 -1.26 1.28
CA ARG A 44 5.47 -2.11 0.14
C ARG A 44 4.94 -3.52 0.41
N ASN A 45 4.44 -4.19 -0.62
CA ASN A 45 3.73 -5.45 -0.48
C ASN A 45 4.61 -6.50 0.23
N GLU A 46 5.88 -6.59 -0.17
CA GLU A 46 6.86 -7.49 0.42
C GLU A 46 7.12 -7.22 1.91
N VAL A 47 7.00 -5.96 2.36
CA VAL A 47 7.18 -5.58 3.76
C VAL A 47 5.90 -5.85 4.57
N TRP A 48 4.74 -5.75 3.93
CA TRP A 48 3.45 -5.99 4.60
C TRP A 48 3.31 -7.44 5.05
N ASP A 49 3.71 -8.40 4.21
CA ASP A 49 3.60 -9.83 4.50
C ASP A 49 4.41 -10.23 5.75
N GLU A 50 5.62 -9.67 5.88
CA GLU A 50 6.51 -9.87 7.02
C GLU A 50 5.91 -9.27 8.31
N ILE A 51 5.36 -8.06 8.22
CA ILE A 51 4.72 -7.37 9.36
C ILE A 51 3.44 -8.09 9.82
N GLN A 52 2.64 -8.64 8.89
CA GLN A 52 1.45 -9.41 9.26
C GLN A 52 1.83 -10.70 9.97
N THR A 53 2.82 -11.41 9.45
CA THR A 53 3.34 -12.64 10.06
C THR A 53 3.84 -12.40 11.48
N GLU A 54 4.62 -11.33 11.71
CA GLU A 54 5.08 -10.96 13.05
C GLU A 54 3.94 -10.55 13.98
N ARG A 55 2.95 -9.79 13.48
CA ARG A 55 1.79 -9.37 14.28
C ARG A 55 0.89 -10.54 14.67
N GLU A 56 0.68 -11.50 13.77
CA GLU A 56 -0.08 -12.72 14.07
C GLU A 56 0.67 -13.60 15.07
N ALA A 57 1.98 -13.76 14.92
CA ALA A 57 2.82 -14.50 15.88
C ALA A 57 2.82 -13.85 17.27
N ALA A 58 2.94 -12.52 17.35
CA ALA A 58 2.88 -11.78 18.61
C ALA A 58 1.50 -11.88 19.28
N ARG A 59 0.42 -11.88 18.48
CA ARG A 59 -0.95 -12.01 18.99
C ARG A 59 -1.25 -13.43 19.48
N ALA A 60 -0.70 -14.46 18.82
CA ALA A 60 -0.80 -15.85 19.28
C ALA A 60 -0.03 -16.08 20.59
N ALA A 61 1.19 -15.54 20.72
CA ALA A 61 2.00 -15.67 21.93
C ALA A 61 1.36 -14.99 23.17
N ALA A 62 0.57 -13.93 22.98
CA ALA A 62 -0.17 -13.28 24.05
C ALA A 62 -1.43 -14.05 24.51
N ALA A 63 -1.92 -15.00 23.71
CA ALA A 63 -3.12 -15.78 24.02
C ALA A 63 -2.83 -17.08 24.80
N ASP A 64 -1.62 -17.64 24.66
CA ASP A 64 -1.18 -18.87 25.36
C ASP A 64 -0.59 -18.63 26.76
N GLY A 65 -0.51 -17.37 27.21
CA GLY A 65 0.07 -16.98 28.51
C GLY A 65 -0.92 -16.73 29.65
N GLY A 66 -2.20 -17.14 29.51
CA GLY A 66 -3.28 -16.87 30.46
C GLY A 66 -3.74 -18.10 31.24
#